data_AF-A0A848D4D7-F1
#
_entry.id   AF-A0A848D4D7-F1
#
_cell.length_a   1.000
_cell.length_b   1.000
_cell.length_c   1.000
_cell.angle_alpha   90.00
_cell.angle_beta   90.00
_cell.angle_gamma   90.00
#
_symmetry.space_group_name_H-M   'P 1'
#
loop_
_entity.id
_entity.type
_entity.pdbx_description
1 polymer ?
#
loop_
_entity_poly.entity_id
_entity_poly.type
_entity_poly.pdbx_seq_one_letter_code
_entity_poly.pdbx_strand_id
1 'polypeptide(L)'
;MFWSNCSRKSLSDRIKFMEMSLYNEKEGNEFRDKIMADNVEWLMKVMYPGKKIILWAHNDHLAKNTSKMSTIENGKWMNSFTSMGELLHKRLKGKEYVIGLYMNKGKTITIATYKPFNINPMPKGSLESLMMQSGYRNVFIDLSKHSTPNKNNAWMFKPIYAAEDGMTSEMIRPMLRPIIKYYTGSIRLFGLLLGK
;
A
#
# COMPACT_ATOMS: atom_id res chain seq x y z
N MET A 1 18.82 30.23 -4.13
CA MET A 1 18.50 29.19 -5.15
C MET A 1 17.61 28.09 -4.60
N PHE A 2 17.92 27.49 -3.44
CA PHE A 2 17.14 26.41 -2.80
C PHE A 2 15.63 26.73 -2.62
N TRP A 3 15.30 27.81 -1.90
CA TRP A 3 13.90 28.18 -1.64
C TRP A 3 13.10 28.43 -2.92
N SER A 4 13.72 29.02 -3.94
CA SER A 4 13.08 29.23 -5.25
C SER A 4 12.71 27.91 -5.92
N ASN A 5 13.58 26.88 -5.84
CA ASN A 5 13.29 25.55 -6.38
C ASN A 5 12.14 24.86 -5.62
N CYS A 6 12.11 24.95 -4.29
CA CYS A 6 11.01 24.41 -3.48
C CYS A 6 9.68 25.11 -3.80
N SER A 7 9.67 26.45 -3.91
CA SER A 7 8.47 27.23 -4.25
C SER A 7 7.96 26.86 -5.65
N ARG A 8 8.84 26.76 -6.65
CA ARG A 8 8.47 26.34 -8.01
C ARG A 8 7.88 24.94 -8.03
N LYS A 9 8.50 24.00 -7.31
CA LYS A 9 8.00 22.62 -7.19
C LYS A 9 6.60 22.59 -6.55
N SER A 10 6.41 23.29 -5.43
CA SER A 10 5.12 23.39 -4.74
C SER A 10 4.02 23.99 -5.63
N LEU A 11 4.32 25.08 -6.36
CA LEU A 11 3.37 25.66 -7.31
C LEU A 11 3.02 24.69 -8.44
N SER A 12 4.02 24.03 -9.03
CA SER A 12 3.79 23.04 -10.08
C SER A 12 2.91 21.88 -9.61
N ASP A 13 3.15 21.36 -8.40
CA ASP A 13 2.35 20.26 -7.86
C ASP A 13 0.91 20.66 -7.56
N ARG A 14 0.67 21.93 -7.15
CA ARG A 14 -0.69 22.47 -6.98
C ARG A 14 -1.43 22.61 -8.32
N ILE A 15 -0.75 23.04 -9.37
CA ILE A 15 -1.33 23.08 -10.73
C ILE A 15 -1.75 21.68 -11.15
N LYS A 16 -0.85 20.70 -11.01
CA LYS A 16 -1.18 19.30 -11.31
C LYS A 16 -2.34 18.80 -10.46
N PHE A 17 -2.38 19.11 -9.16
CA PHE A 17 -3.53 18.72 -8.34
C PHE A 17 -4.86 19.29 -8.85
N MET A 18 -4.88 20.50 -9.43
CA MET A 18 -6.08 21.04 -10.07
C MET A 18 -6.38 20.35 -11.41
N GLU A 19 -5.36 20.01 -12.21
CA GLU A 19 -5.52 19.23 -13.46
C GLU A 19 -6.13 17.85 -13.20
N MET A 20 -5.85 17.25 -12.02
CA MET A 20 -6.44 15.98 -11.60
C MET A 20 -7.97 15.99 -11.68
N SER A 21 -8.61 17.13 -11.38
CA SER A 21 -10.07 17.30 -11.39
C SER A 21 -10.70 17.21 -12.79
N LEU A 22 -9.88 17.18 -13.84
CA LEU A 22 -10.33 17.04 -15.24
C LEU A 22 -10.50 15.56 -15.65
N TYR A 23 -10.04 14.63 -14.83
CA TYR A 23 -10.06 13.19 -15.12
C TYR A 23 -11.25 12.49 -14.44
N ASN A 24 -11.61 11.32 -14.96
CA ASN A 24 -12.52 10.43 -14.23
C ASN A 24 -11.83 9.87 -12.97
N GLU A 25 -12.58 9.17 -12.12
CA GLU A 25 -12.08 8.67 -10.84
C GLU A 25 -10.80 7.84 -10.96
N LYS A 26 -10.78 6.86 -11.88
CA LYS A 26 -9.63 5.97 -12.05
C LYS A 26 -8.41 6.72 -12.60
N GLU A 27 -8.61 7.49 -13.67
CA GLU A 27 -7.55 8.30 -14.28
C GLU A 27 -7.02 9.35 -13.29
N GLY A 28 -7.89 9.95 -12.48
CA GLY A 28 -7.54 10.87 -11.41
C GLY A 28 -6.68 10.20 -10.34
N ASN A 29 -7.03 8.99 -9.91
CA ASN A 29 -6.22 8.20 -8.96
C ASN A 29 -4.83 7.88 -9.54
N GLU A 30 -4.74 7.43 -10.79
CA GLU A 30 -3.44 7.16 -11.45
C GLU A 30 -2.61 8.44 -11.62
N PHE A 31 -3.25 9.54 -11.99
CA PHE A 31 -2.60 10.84 -12.16
C PHE A 31 -2.07 11.37 -10.81
N ARG A 32 -2.88 11.29 -9.75
CA ARG A 32 -2.48 11.61 -8.37
C ARG A 32 -1.25 10.81 -7.97
N ASP A 33 -1.30 9.49 -8.12
CA ASP A 33 -0.24 8.58 -7.71
C ASP A 33 1.05 8.76 -8.53
N LYS A 34 0.92 9.12 -9.81
CA LYS A 34 2.06 9.56 -10.63
C LYS A 34 2.72 10.82 -10.08
N ILE A 35 1.95 11.84 -9.69
CA ILE A 35 2.50 13.06 -9.07
C ILE A 35 3.20 12.72 -7.74
N MET A 36 2.61 11.86 -6.92
CA MET A 36 3.23 11.43 -5.66
C MET A 36 4.57 10.70 -5.91
N ALA A 37 4.64 9.81 -6.90
CA ALA A 37 5.90 9.14 -7.28
C ALA A 37 6.95 10.14 -7.76
N ASP A 38 6.56 11.12 -8.58
CA ASP A 38 7.45 12.19 -9.06
C ASP A 38 7.94 13.07 -7.88
N ASN A 39 7.11 13.28 -6.86
CA ASN A 39 7.48 14.01 -5.65
C ASN A 39 8.50 13.26 -4.82
N VAL A 40 8.32 11.95 -4.63
CA VAL A 40 9.30 11.10 -3.95
C VAL A 40 10.63 11.12 -4.70
N GLU A 41 10.61 10.98 -6.03
CA GLU A 41 11.81 11.01 -6.84
C GLU A 41 12.53 12.37 -6.77
N TRP A 42 11.78 13.48 -6.76
CA TRP A 42 12.33 14.81 -6.55
C TRP A 42 12.96 14.96 -5.17
N LEU A 43 12.32 14.46 -4.11
CA LEU A 43 12.89 14.45 -2.76
C LEU A 43 14.20 13.66 -2.72
N MET A 44 14.24 12.48 -3.35
CA MET A 44 15.43 11.63 -3.40
C MET A 44 16.60 12.26 -4.18
N LYS A 45 16.31 13.00 -5.25
CA LYS A 45 17.34 13.54 -6.14
C LYS A 45 17.82 14.93 -5.72
N VAL A 46 16.91 15.77 -5.22
CA VAL A 46 17.17 17.21 -5.02
C VAL A 46 17.33 17.54 -3.54
N MET A 47 16.38 17.10 -2.70
CA MET A 47 16.34 17.53 -1.30
C MET A 47 17.22 16.67 -0.40
N TYR A 48 17.21 15.36 -0.62
CA TYR A 48 17.84 14.37 0.25
C TYR A 48 18.67 13.34 -0.54
N PRO A 49 19.63 13.78 -1.38
CA PRO A 49 20.46 12.87 -2.16
C PRO A 49 21.22 11.88 -1.27
N GLY A 50 21.14 10.60 -1.63
CA GLY A 50 21.81 9.50 -0.92
C GLY A 50 21.22 9.14 0.45
N LYS A 51 20.10 9.77 0.86
CA LYS A 51 19.43 9.45 2.12
C LYS A 51 18.38 8.34 1.94
N LYS A 52 18.12 7.61 3.02
CA LYS A 52 16.97 6.70 3.10
C LYS A 52 15.71 7.53 3.37
N ILE A 53 14.60 7.15 2.73
CA ILE A 53 13.29 7.79 2.91
C ILE A 53 12.31 6.74 3.42
N ILE A 54 11.50 7.11 4.41
CA ILE A 54 10.36 6.33 4.87
C ILE A 54 9.11 7.00 4.31
N LEU A 55 8.35 6.26 3.51
CA LEU A 55 7.03 6.69 3.02
C LEU A 55 5.96 6.07 3.90
N TRP A 56 5.00 6.90 4.33
CA TRP A 56 3.86 6.47 5.12
C TRP A 56 2.59 6.82 4.36
N ALA A 57 1.91 5.79 3.88
CA ALA A 57 0.67 5.89 3.11
C ALA A 57 -0.14 4.61 3.28
N HIS A 58 -1.34 4.60 2.74
CA HIS A 58 -2.21 3.43 2.65
C HIS A 58 -1.55 2.32 1.78
N ASN A 59 -1.96 1.06 1.92
CA ASN A 59 -1.25 -0.06 1.28
C ASN A 59 -1.35 0.01 -0.25
N ASP A 60 -2.51 0.35 -0.79
CA ASP A 60 -2.76 0.55 -2.22
C ASP A 60 -1.75 1.54 -2.83
N HIS A 61 -1.41 2.62 -2.13
CA HIS A 61 -0.41 3.58 -2.57
C HIS A 61 1.03 3.08 -2.55
N LEU A 62 1.34 2.02 -1.80
CA LEU A 62 2.70 1.50 -1.62
C LEU A 62 2.93 0.13 -2.25
N ALA A 63 1.86 -0.59 -2.56
CA ALA A 63 1.93 -1.92 -3.15
C ALA A 63 2.62 -1.88 -4.52
N LYS A 64 3.42 -2.91 -4.78
CA LYS A 64 4.37 -2.94 -5.91
C LYS A 64 3.75 -3.34 -7.26
N ASN A 65 2.48 -3.74 -7.30
CA ASN A 65 1.80 -4.28 -8.48
C ASN A 65 0.27 -4.13 -8.39
N THR A 66 -0.19 -2.93 -8.05
CA THR A 66 -1.63 -2.63 -7.89
C THR A 66 -2.41 -2.74 -9.18
N SER A 67 -1.80 -2.48 -10.34
CA SER A 67 -2.45 -2.63 -11.65
C SER A 67 -2.92 -4.07 -11.95
N LYS A 68 -2.44 -5.06 -11.17
CA LYS A 68 -2.86 -6.47 -11.25
C LYS A 68 -3.77 -6.89 -10.09
N MET A 69 -4.01 -6.01 -9.12
CA MET A 69 -5.00 -6.24 -8.08
C MET A 69 -6.39 -5.95 -8.62
N SER A 70 -7.38 -6.61 -8.03
CA SER A 70 -8.77 -6.38 -8.37
C SER A 70 -9.56 -6.12 -7.08
N THR A 71 -10.51 -5.20 -7.14
CA THR A 71 -11.42 -4.86 -6.05
C THR A 71 -12.86 -5.11 -6.50
N ILE A 72 -13.78 -5.25 -5.55
CA ILE A 72 -15.21 -5.30 -5.85
C ILE A 72 -15.77 -3.89 -5.75
N GLU A 73 -16.15 -3.33 -6.89
CA GLU A 73 -16.83 -2.03 -7.00
C GLU A 73 -18.22 -2.25 -7.59
N ASN A 74 -19.27 -1.79 -6.90
CA ASN A 74 -20.66 -1.95 -7.31
C ASN A 74 -21.03 -3.40 -7.71
N GLY A 75 -20.49 -4.38 -6.96
CA GLY A 75 -20.74 -5.82 -7.18
C GLY A 75 -19.98 -6.43 -8.36
N LYS A 76 -19.05 -5.70 -9.00
CA LYS A 76 -18.23 -6.20 -10.11
C LYS A 76 -16.76 -6.17 -9.75
N TRP A 77 -16.03 -7.18 -10.23
CA TRP A 77 -14.56 -7.16 -10.18
C TRP A 77 -14.03 -6.11 -11.13
N MET A 78 -13.29 -5.15 -10.60
CA MET A 78 -12.63 -4.10 -11.35
C MET A 78 -11.14 -4.16 -11.08
N ASN A 79 -10.33 -3.98 -12.12
CA ASN A 79 -8.89 -3.83 -11.94
C ASN A 79 -8.62 -2.51 -11.25
N SER A 80 -7.74 -2.55 -10.24
CA SER A 80 -7.28 -1.36 -9.54
C SER A 80 -6.46 -0.45 -10.47
N PHE A 81 -5.87 0.59 -9.89
CA PHE A 81 -5.12 1.63 -10.57
C PHE A 81 -3.60 1.39 -10.43
N THR A 82 -2.81 2.03 -11.28
CA THR A 82 -1.35 2.05 -11.14
C THR A 82 -0.95 3.02 -10.03
N SER A 83 -0.47 2.50 -8.89
CA SER A 83 -0.16 3.32 -7.72
C SER A 83 1.27 3.87 -7.71
N MET A 84 1.53 4.80 -6.78
CA MET A 84 2.86 5.34 -6.52
C MET A 84 3.86 4.20 -6.22
N GLY A 85 3.46 3.21 -5.44
CA GLY A 85 4.26 2.05 -5.06
C GLY A 85 4.71 1.22 -6.27
N GLU A 86 3.80 0.97 -7.21
CA GLU A 86 4.14 0.26 -8.45
C GLU A 86 5.09 1.07 -9.34
N LEU A 87 4.86 2.39 -9.46
CA LEU A 87 5.74 3.28 -10.21
C LEU A 87 7.14 3.36 -9.59
N LEU A 88 7.23 3.51 -8.27
CA LEU A 88 8.49 3.54 -7.54
C LEU A 88 9.21 2.20 -7.62
N HIS A 89 8.51 1.07 -7.55
CA HIS A 89 9.11 -0.25 -7.74
C HIS A 89 9.84 -0.36 -9.09
N LYS A 90 9.19 0.11 -10.17
CA LYS A 90 9.80 0.16 -11.52
C LYS A 90 11.03 1.07 -11.56
N ARG A 91 10.95 2.27 -10.96
CA ARG A 91 12.02 3.28 -10.97
C ARG A 91 13.22 2.90 -10.10
N LEU A 92 12.96 2.32 -8.92
CA LEU A 92 13.96 1.98 -7.91
C LEU A 92 14.58 0.60 -8.11
N LYS A 93 14.02 -0.23 -9.02
CA LYS A 93 14.55 -1.54 -9.40
C LYS A 93 14.76 -2.49 -8.20
N GLY A 94 13.82 -2.49 -7.26
CA GLY A 94 13.88 -3.36 -6.08
C GLY A 94 14.71 -2.82 -4.91
N LYS A 95 15.15 -1.55 -4.96
CA LYS A 95 15.82 -0.87 -3.84
C LYS A 95 14.85 -0.36 -2.77
N GLU A 96 13.62 -0.85 -2.78
CA GLU A 96 12.55 -0.48 -1.86
C GLU A 96 12.05 -1.67 -1.02
N TYR A 97 11.77 -1.40 0.25
CA TYR A 97 11.17 -2.34 1.19
C TYR A 97 9.77 -1.84 1.56
N VAL A 98 8.74 -2.57 1.15
CA VAL A 98 7.33 -2.16 1.33
C VAL A 98 6.74 -2.95 2.49
N ILE A 99 5.98 -2.29 3.35
CA ILE A 99 5.31 -2.93 4.48
C ILE A 99 3.82 -2.66 4.33
N GLY A 100 3.05 -3.65 3.85
CA GLY A 100 1.59 -3.58 3.93
C GLY A 100 1.12 -3.78 5.37
N LEU A 101 0.00 -3.18 5.78
CA LEU A 101 -0.62 -3.34 7.10
C LEU A 101 -2.06 -3.83 6.96
N TYR A 102 -2.40 -4.92 7.63
CA TYR A 102 -3.75 -5.49 7.55
C TYR A 102 -4.27 -5.88 8.93
N MET A 103 -5.59 -5.95 9.04
CA MET A 103 -6.30 -6.16 10.30
C MET A 103 -7.36 -7.25 10.16
N ASN A 104 -7.34 -8.22 11.09
CA ASN A 104 -8.29 -9.34 11.04
C ASN A 104 -9.58 -9.09 11.82
N LYS A 105 -9.50 -8.40 12.96
CA LYS A 105 -10.66 -8.11 13.83
C LYS A 105 -10.40 -6.88 14.68
N GLY A 106 -11.46 -6.17 15.08
CA GLY A 106 -11.35 -4.98 15.92
C GLY A 106 -12.45 -3.96 15.66
N LYS A 107 -12.13 -2.68 15.86
CA LYS A 107 -13.02 -1.55 15.59
C LYS A 107 -12.20 -0.44 14.94
N THR A 108 -12.73 0.14 13.87
CA THR A 108 -12.10 1.27 13.17
C THR A 108 -13.18 2.26 12.72
N ILE A 109 -12.79 3.27 11.95
CA ILE A 109 -13.64 4.34 11.44
C ILE A 109 -13.60 4.31 9.91
N THR A 110 -14.74 4.49 9.26
CA THR A 110 -14.83 4.61 7.79
C THR A 110 -14.19 5.90 7.31
N ILE A 111 -13.47 5.85 6.18
CA ILE A 111 -12.80 7.02 5.61
C ILE A 111 -13.81 8.07 5.12
N ALA A 112 -14.89 7.63 4.45
CA ALA A 112 -15.85 8.55 3.82
C ALA A 112 -16.80 9.22 4.81
N THR A 113 -17.27 8.49 5.84
CA THR A 113 -18.33 8.97 6.74
C THR A 113 -17.87 9.21 8.18
N TYR A 114 -16.62 8.86 8.51
CA TYR A 114 -16.06 8.94 9.86
C TYR A 114 -16.89 8.21 10.92
N LYS A 115 -17.66 7.19 10.51
CA LYS A 115 -18.49 6.40 11.41
C LYS A 115 -17.70 5.19 11.91
N PRO A 116 -17.80 4.87 13.21
CA PRO A 116 -17.16 3.67 13.74
C PRO A 116 -17.85 2.41 13.21
N PHE A 117 -17.07 1.38 12.92
CA PHE A 117 -17.58 0.05 12.59
C PHE A 117 -16.71 -1.05 13.19
N ASN A 118 -17.33 -2.22 13.39
CA ASN A 118 -16.63 -3.40 13.88
C ASN A 118 -16.08 -4.20 12.70
N ILE A 119 -14.84 -4.62 12.83
CA ILE A 119 -14.18 -5.55 11.91
C ILE A 119 -14.37 -6.94 12.49
N ASN A 120 -15.19 -7.73 11.82
CA ASN A 120 -15.36 -9.14 12.13
C ASN A 120 -14.19 -9.95 11.55
N PRO A 121 -13.89 -11.14 12.10
CA PRO A 121 -12.87 -12.02 11.56
C PRO A 121 -13.00 -12.21 10.05
N MET A 122 -11.90 -12.07 9.32
CA MET A 122 -11.92 -12.19 7.87
C MET A 122 -12.29 -13.61 7.41
N PRO A 123 -12.95 -13.76 6.25
CA PRO A 123 -13.36 -15.07 5.74
C PRO A 123 -12.21 -16.07 5.66
N LYS A 124 -12.52 -17.36 5.86
CA LYS A 124 -11.53 -18.44 5.69
C LYS A 124 -10.90 -18.38 4.29
N GLY A 125 -9.58 -18.51 4.24
CA GLY A 125 -8.81 -18.41 3.00
C GLY A 125 -8.39 -16.99 2.60
N SER A 126 -8.84 -15.97 3.33
CA SER A 126 -8.21 -14.64 3.27
C SER A 126 -6.81 -14.67 3.86
N LEU A 127 -6.03 -13.68 3.46
CA LEU A 127 -4.68 -13.47 3.92
C LEU A 127 -4.62 -13.27 5.44
N GLU A 128 -5.51 -12.43 5.99
CA GLU A 128 -5.64 -12.18 7.42
C GLU A 128 -6.02 -13.45 8.19
N SER A 129 -6.99 -14.21 7.68
CA SER A 129 -7.42 -15.47 8.28
C SER A 129 -6.28 -16.49 8.31
N LEU A 130 -5.47 -16.56 7.25
CA LEU A 130 -4.29 -17.43 7.19
C LEU A 130 -3.24 -17.02 8.23
N MET A 131 -2.92 -15.73 8.34
CA MET A 131 -1.95 -15.23 9.31
C MET A 131 -2.38 -15.55 10.75
N MET A 132 -3.67 -15.44 11.04
CA MET A 132 -4.21 -15.65 12.38
C MET A 132 -4.23 -17.11 12.83
N GLN A 133 -4.02 -18.08 11.93
CA GLN A 133 -3.86 -19.49 12.30
C GLN A 133 -2.60 -19.75 13.11
N SER A 134 -1.63 -18.84 13.08
CA SER A 134 -0.42 -18.92 13.91
C SER A 134 -0.69 -18.82 15.42
N GLY A 135 -1.88 -18.36 15.83
CA GLY A 135 -2.25 -18.17 17.24
C GLY A 135 -1.66 -16.91 17.88
N TYR A 136 -0.74 -16.22 17.22
CA TYR A 136 -0.18 -14.96 17.72
C TYR A 136 -1.13 -13.80 17.50
N ARG A 137 -1.14 -12.86 18.46
CA ARG A 137 -1.93 -11.63 18.38
C ARG A 137 -1.46 -10.69 17.26
N ASN A 138 -0.15 -10.64 17.03
CA ASN A 138 0.49 -9.84 16.00
C ASN A 138 1.44 -10.74 15.22
N VAL A 139 1.40 -10.65 13.89
CA VAL A 139 2.19 -11.49 13.00
C VAL A 139 2.93 -10.61 12.00
N PHE A 140 4.21 -10.90 11.82
CA PHE A 140 5.03 -10.29 10.78
C PHE A 140 5.65 -11.40 9.95
N ILE A 141 5.48 -11.33 8.62
CA ILE A 141 6.08 -12.29 7.71
C ILE A 141 6.89 -11.54 6.65
N ASP A 142 8.19 -11.79 6.65
CA ASP A 142 9.06 -11.30 5.59
C ASP A 142 8.92 -12.17 4.34
N LEU A 143 8.04 -11.74 3.44
CA LEU A 143 7.76 -12.45 2.20
C LEU A 143 8.92 -12.36 1.18
N SER A 144 9.91 -11.49 1.39
CA SER A 144 11.02 -11.28 0.42
C SER A 144 11.98 -12.47 0.31
N LYS A 145 11.99 -13.33 1.33
CA LYS A 145 12.85 -14.51 1.43
C LYS A 145 12.25 -15.77 0.79
N HIS A 146 11.05 -15.66 0.23
CA HIS A 146 10.31 -16.78 -0.33
C HIS A 146 10.20 -16.66 -1.85
N SER A 147 11.19 -17.21 -2.56
CA SER A 147 11.24 -17.23 -4.02
C SER A 147 10.69 -18.50 -4.66
N THR A 148 10.58 -19.59 -3.88
CA THR A 148 10.09 -20.88 -4.36
C THR A 148 8.93 -21.40 -3.50
N PRO A 149 7.87 -21.95 -4.13
CA PRO A 149 6.75 -22.54 -3.41
C PRO A 149 7.15 -23.87 -2.78
N ASN A 150 6.67 -24.10 -1.57
CA ASN A 150 6.72 -25.32 -0.80
C ASN A 150 5.40 -25.45 0.00
N LYS A 151 5.25 -26.55 0.75
CA LYS A 151 4.03 -26.85 1.51
C LYS A 151 3.58 -25.73 2.47
N ASN A 152 4.49 -24.90 2.96
CA ASN A 152 4.22 -23.86 3.96
C ASN A 152 4.00 -22.46 3.36
N ASN A 153 4.45 -22.21 2.13
CA ASN A 153 4.38 -20.88 1.51
C ASN A 153 3.69 -20.86 0.13
N ALA A 154 3.14 -21.98 -0.34
CA ALA A 154 2.47 -22.07 -1.65
C ALA A 154 1.32 -21.05 -1.81
N TRP A 155 0.68 -20.65 -0.71
CA TRP A 155 -0.34 -19.60 -0.69
C TRP A 155 0.18 -18.25 -1.19
N MET A 156 1.48 -17.96 -1.01
CA MET A 156 2.11 -16.71 -1.45
C MET A 156 2.23 -16.58 -2.96
N PHE A 157 2.02 -17.68 -3.70
CA PHE A 157 2.19 -17.76 -5.16
C PHE A 157 0.85 -17.93 -5.87
N LYS A 158 -0.27 -17.73 -5.17
CA LYS A 158 -1.62 -17.77 -5.71
C LYS A 158 -2.36 -16.46 -5.38
N PRO A 159 -3.36 -16.05 -6.18
CA PRO A 159 -4.25 -14.96 -5.78
C PRO A 159 -4.89 -15.24 -4.43
N ILE A 160 -4.98 -14.23 -3.57
CA ILE A 160 -5.54 -14.35 -2.22
C ILE A 160 -6.42 -13.15 -1.91
N TYR A 161 -7.50 -13.39 -1.17
CA TYR A 161 -8.35 -12.31 -0.67
C TYR A 161 -7.65 -11.56 0.45
N ALA A 162 -7.82 -10.24 0.48
CA ALA A 162 -7.36 -9.41 1.58
C ALA A 162 -8.36 -8.28 1.85
N ALA A 163 -8.21 -7.64 3.00
CA ALA A 163 -9.04 -6.53 3.46
C ALA A 163 -8.13 -5.43 4.01
N GLU A 164 -7.77 -4.49 3.15
CA GLU A 164 -6.90 -3.37 3.51
C GLU A 164 -7.49 -2.51 4.65
N ASP A 165 -8.76 -2.14 4.54
CA ASP A 165 -9.46 -1.25 5.46
C ASP A 165 -10.27 -1.99 6.54
N GLY A 166 -10.18 -3.33 6.56
CA GLY A 166 -11.00 -4.16 7.43
C GLY A 166 -12.35 -4.60 6.82
N MET A 167 -12.53 -4.45 5.50
CA MET A 167 -13.64 -5.04 4.75
C MET A 167 -13.10 -5.92 3.62
N THR A 168 -13.53 -7.18 3.49
CA THR A 168 -13.02 -8.06 2.42
C THR A 168 -13.64 -7.69 1.07
N SER A 169 -12.91 -6.91 0.27
CA SER A 169 -13.29 -6.54 -1.10
C SER A 169 -12.10 -6.45 -2.05
N GLU A 170 -11.01 -7.18 -1.79
CA GLU A 170 -9.82 -7.15 -2.64
C GLU A 170 -9.26 -8.55 -2.94
N MET A 171 -8.73 -8.70 -4.16
CA MET A 171 -7.96 -9.86 -4.59
C MET A 171 -6.53 -9.41 -4.92
N ILE A 172 -5.61 -9.77 -4.04
CA ILE A 172 -4.17 -9.52 -4.21
C ILE A 172 -3.60 -10.62 -5.10
N ARG A 173 -2.86 -10.21 -6.12
CA ARG A 173 -2.10 -11.15 -6.95
C ARG A 173 -0.64 -11.19 -6.51
N PRO A 174 -0.07 -12.39 -6.43
CA PRO A 174 1.31 -12.56 -6.00
C PRO A 174 2.25 -11.87 -6.99
N MET A 175 3.21 -11.14 -6.44
CA MET A 175 4.45 -10.85 -7.16
C MET A 175 5.45 -11.94 -6.82
N LEU A 176 6.40 -12.21 -7.71
CA LEU A 176 7.50 -13.12 -7.43
C LEU A 176 8.36 -12.68 -6.20
N ARG A 177 8.12 -11.47 -5.63
CA ARG A 177 8.78 -10.93 -4.41
C ARG A 177 7.90 -9.95 -3.59
N PRO A 178 6.95 -10.41 -2.76
CA PRO A 178 6.13 -9.54 -1.90
C PRO A 178 6.82 -9.25 -0.54
N ILE A 179 6.34 -8.27 0.24
CA ILE A 179 6.66 -8.00 1.67
C ILE A 179 5.39 -7.41 2.35
N ILE A 180 4.94 -7.94 3.51
CA ILE A 180 3.72 -7.50 4.23
C ILE A 180 3.88 -7.61 5.79
N LYS A 181 3.23 -6.75 6.58
CA LYS A 181 3.12 -6.76 8.07
C LYS A 181 1.65 -6.66 8.54
N TYR A 182 1.34 -7.07 9.77
CA TYR A 182 -0.03 -7.00 10.33
C TYR A 182 -0.03 -6.32 11.71
N TYR A 183 -1.08 -5.54 12.01
CA TYR A 183 -1.36 -4.97 13.33
C TYR A 183 -2.86 -5.07 13.66
N THR A 184 -3.21 -5.45 14.90
CA THR A 184 -4.59 -5.31 15.40
C THR A 184 -4.64 -4.66 16.79
N GLY A 185 -5.08 -3.40 16.82
CA GLY A 185 -5.32 -2.59 18.02
C GLY A 185 -5.65 -1.16 17.62
N SER A 186 -6.54 -0.49 18.36
CA SER A 186 -6.98 0.90 18.14
C SER A 186 -5.83 1.78 17.63
N ILE A 187 -6.03 2.47 16.50
CA ILE A 187 -5.02 3.32 15.86
C ILE A 187 -4.51 4.33 16.89
N ARG A 188 -3.35 4.03 17.47
CA ARG A 188 -2.39 5.01 17.95
C ARG A 188 -1.16 4.81 17.09
N LEU A 189 -0.96 5.73 16.15
CA LEU A 189 0.25 5.85 15.33
C LEU A 189 1.47 5.73 16.25
N PHE A 190 2.22 4.62 16.18
CA PHE A 190 3.63 4.55 16.53
C PHE A 190 4.26 3.31 15.91
N GLY A 191 5.43 3.48 15.29
CA GLY A 191 6.16 2.39 14.65
C GLY A 191 7.55 2.79 14.17
N LEU A 192 8.30 3.50 15.01
CA LEU A 192 9.74 3.72 14.95
C LEU A 192 10.50 2.37 14.93
N LEU A 193 11.60 2.26 14.19
CA LEU A 193 12.76 1.48 14.62
C LEU A 193 14.03 1.95 13.91
N LEU A 194 14.92 2.49 14.74
CA LEU A 194 16.30 2.86 14.48
C LEU A 194 17.09 1.64 13.98
N GLY A 195 17.93 1.85 12.97
CA GLY A 195 19.09 0.98 12.71
C GLY A 195 20.34 1.74 13.14
N LYS A 196 21.23 1.05 13.86
CA LYS A 196 22.57 1.54 14.22
C LYS A 196 23.32 2.15 13.04
#